data_AF-A0A960UKA0-F1
#
_entry.id   AF-A0A960UKA0-F1
#
_cell.length_a   1.000
_cell.length_b   1.000
_cell.length_c   1.000
_cell.angle_alpha   90.00
_cell.angle_beta   90.00
_cell.angle_gamma   90.00
#
_symmetry.space_group_name_H-M   'P 1'
#
loop_
_entity.id
_entity.type
_entity.pdbx_description
1 polymer ?
#
loop_
_entity_poly.entity_id
_entity_poly.type
_entity_poly.pdbx_seq_one_letter_code
_entity_poly.pdbx_strand_id
1 'polypeptide(L)'
;MRPNAYITILLILVSFALYADPKDRQERMSSICGEDTRSPVEGYPVARVYDSKSGNAICTAWLAPNGYFVTAGHCTAGFYTFDELQFHVPPSSCDGYIKLPAAKDRFKVDLDSIRFNVDLENSEDWAIFRLRNDAALPELFRNGHFFRISNRTVSRSNPEEFLNVGFGVEMRSFDGCKSRYRTMLMGKGEGYSTDGYLIHFADTHMGNSGSPLFQKLNEILYAYGTHRGGGCPNVATKVLNPGFLEALSDAPGKGSLYVDARGPDSGESTGKINAPDRSLSRSLQRAKNGATINVAPGDYSEDTFSIPAKSLRIRAPFGGFSIKIAKEGIEKP
;
A
#
# COMPACT_ATOMS: atom_id res chain seq x y z
N MET A 1 -59.36 -15.54 -32.68
CA MET A 1 -59.00 -16.67 -31.80
C MET A 1 -57.73 -17.32 -32.29
N ARG A 2 -56.59 -17.01 -31.66
CA ARG A 2 -55.38 -17.84 -31.54
C ARG A 2 -54.67 -17.43 -30.23
N PRO A 3 -54.07 -18.35 -29.47
CA PRO A 3 -53.75 -18.14 -28.06
C PRO A 3 -52.32 -17.63 -27.81
N ASN A 4 -52.13 -17.13 -26.60
CA ASN A 4 -50.91 -16.61 -25.98
C ASN A 4 -49.70 -17.54 -26.10
N ALA A 5 -48.55 -16.96 -26.47
CA ALA A 5 -47.22 -17.56 -26.31
C ALA A 5 -46.34 -16.62 -25.47
N TYR A 6 -46.61 -16.58 -24.17
CA TYR A 6 -45.66 -16.17 -23.14
C TYR A 6 -45.72 -17.24 -22.05
N ILE A 7 -44.56 -17.53 -21.45
CA ILE A 7 -44.26 -18.62 -20.51
C ILE A 7 -43.56 -19.80 -21.21
N THR A 8 -42.22 -19.82 -21.11
CA THR A 8 -41.34 -20.96 -20.74
C THR A 8 -39.93 -20.75 -21.32
N ILE A 9 -39.20 -19.73 -20.84
CA ILE A 9 -37.72 -19.73 -20.82
C ILE A 9 -37.30 -19.06 -19.51
N LEU A 10 -37.58 -19.72 -18.39
CA LEU A 10 -37.05 -19.34 -17.09
C LEU A 10 -37.05 -20.57 -16.19
N LEU A 11 -36.22 -21.58 -16.50
CA LEU A 11 -35.91 -22.72 -15.59
C LEU A 11 -34.87 -23.71 -16.19
N ILE A 12 -33.79 -23.24 -16.82
CA ILE A 12 -32.61 -24.11 -17.14
C ILE A 12 -31.28 -23.42 -16.72
N LEU A 13 -31.31 -22.50 -15.76
CA LEU A 13 -30.08 -21.94 -15.15
C LEU A 13 -30.14 -21.88 -13.62
N VAL A 14 -31.00 -22.69 -12.98
CA VAL A 14 -31.11 -22.76 -11.50
C VAL A 14 -31.11 -24.22 -11.00
N SER A 15 -30.41 -25.13 -11.67
CA SER A 15 -30.32 -26.52 -11.20
C SER A 15 -28.95 -27.19 -11.32
N PHE A 16 -27.92 -26.48 -11.78
CA PHE A 16 -26.54 -26.98 -11.69
C PHE A 16 -25.78 -26.50 -10.43
N ALA A 17 -26.39 -25.63 -9.60
CA ALA A 17 -25.77 -25.10 -8.39
C ALA A 17 -26.02 -25.93 -7.11
N LEU A 18 -26.72 -27.06 -7.19
CA LEU A 18 -27.13 -27.82 -5.99
C LEU A 18 -26.57 -29.24 -5.88
N TYR A 19 -25.60 -29.61 -6.71
CA TYR A 19 -24.90 -30.90 -6.59
C TYR A 19 -23.40 -30.81 -6.89
N ALA A 20 -22.74 -29.79 -6.34
CA ALA A 20 -21.28 -29.77 -6.24
C ALA A 20 -20.85 -30.47 -4.93
N ASP A 21 -19.92 -31.42 -5.06
CA ASP A 21 -19.30 -32.17 -3.96
C ASP A 21 -18.78 -31.18 -2.88
N PRO A 22 -19.01 -31.42 -1.58
CA PRO A 22 -18.41 -30.63 -0.49
C PRO A 22 -16.88 -30.47 -0.60
N LYS A 23 -16.17 -31.40 -1.26
CA LYS A 23 -14.74 -31.28 -1.56
C LYS A 23 -14.42 -30.33 -2.72
N ASP A 24 -15.36 -30.10 -3.65
CA ASP A 24 -15.23 -29.07 -4.69
C ASP A 24 -15.56 -27.67 -4.16
N ARG A 25 -16.24 -27.56 -3.02
CA ARG A 25 -16.39 -26.29 -2.27
C ARG A 25 -15.11 -25.84 -1.56
N GLN A 26 -14.04 -26.64 -1.65
CA GLN A 26 -12.65 -26.16 -1.61
C GLN A 26 -12.32 -25.45 -2.94
N GLU A 27 -13.24 -24.57 -3.34
CA GLU A 27 -13.32 -23.91 -4.62
C GLU A 27 -12.17 -22.90 -4.70
N ARG A 28 -11.26 -23.15 -5.64
CA ARG A 28 -10.36 -22.19 -6.32
C ARG A 28 -10.66 -20.72 -6.02
N MET A 29 -10.15 -20.21 -4.90
CA MET A 29 -9.78 -18.81 -4.80
C MET A 29 -8.34 -18.73 -5.27
N SER A 30 -8.21 -18.51 -6.58
CA SER A 30 -7.04 -18.69 -7.42
C SER A 30 -5.78 -17.92 -7.00
N SER A 31 -5.79 -17.13 -5.93
CA SER A 31 -4.70 -16.23 -5.55
C SER A 31 -3.63 -16.84 -4.63
N ILE A 32 -3.78 -18.10 -4.22
CA ILE A 32 -2.73 -18.88 -3.55
C ILE A 32 -1.88 -19.57 -4.62
N CYS A 33 -0.57 -19.51 -4.45
CA CYS A 33 0.42 -20.04 -5.38
C CYS A 33 1.06 -21.33 -4.84
N GLY A 34 0.28 -22.40 -4.81
CA GLY A 34 0.70 -23.70 -4.30
C GLY A 34 0.16 -23.94 -2.89
N GLU A 35 1.04 -24.32 -1.96
CA GLU A 35 0.67 -24.38 -0.55
C GLU A 35 0.59 -22.97 0.02
N ASP A 36 -0.47 -22.69 0.78
CA ASP A 36 -0.60 -21.39 1.44
C ASP A 36 0.44 -21.28 2.56
N THR A 37 1.47 -20.48 2.32
CA THR A 37 2.61 -20.26 3.21
C THR A 37 2.46 -19.02 4.09
N ARG A 38 1.31 -18.35 4.03
CA ARG A 38 1.12 -17.10 4.77
C ARG A 38 1.18 -17.31 6.27
N SER A 39 1.83 -16.38 6.97
CA SER A 39 1.95 -16.41 8.43
C SER A 39 1.47 -15.10 9.08
N PRO A 40 0.92 -15.15 10.31
CA PRO A 40 0.59 -13.95 11.08
C PRO A 40 1.81 -13.08 11.35
N VAL A 41 1.64 -11.78 11.19
CA VAL A 41 2.67 -10.78 11.48
C VAL A 41 2.08 -9.55 12.16
N GLU A 42 2.94 -8.76 12.80
CA GLU A 42 2.61 -7.48 13.42
C GLU A 42 3.72 -6.44 13.17
N GLY A 43 3.47 -5.18 13.53
CA GLY A 43 4.49 -4.11 13.46
C GLY A 43 4.77 -3.54 12.07
N TYR A 44 4.08 -3.99 11.02
CA TYR A 44 4.20 -3.40 9.68
C TYR A 44 3.32 -2.14 9.53
N PRO A 45 3.78 -1.13 8.75
CA PRO A 45 3.04 0.12 8.51
C PRO A 45 1.87 -0.03 7.53
N VAL A 46 0.99 -0.99 7.81
CA VAL A 46 -0.15 -1.39 6.98
C VAL A 46 -1.45 -1.30 7.79
N ALA A 47 -2.50 -0.81 7.14
CA ALA A 47 -3.85 -0.65 7.69
C ALA A 47 -4.84 -1.58 7.02
N ARG A 48 -5.86 -1.97 7.80
CA ARG A 48 -7.08 -2.59 7.27
C ARG A 48 -8.02 -1.49 6.78
N VAL A 49 -8.45 -1.59 5.53
CA VAL A 49 -9.47 -0.72 4.94
C VAL A 49 -10.84 -1.23 5.34
N TYR A 50 -11.62 -0.39 6.00
CA TYR A 50 -12.86 -0.77 6.66
C TYR A 50 -14.02 0.12 6.26
N ASP A 51 -15.16 -0.52 6.06
CA ASP A 51 -16.45 0.12 5.84
C ASP A 51 -17.28 0.05 7.11
N SER A 52 -17.38 1.17 7.81
CA SER A 52 -18.10 1.22 9.08
C SER A 52 -19.61 1.08 8.91
N LYS A 53 -20.15 1.34 7.71
CA LYS A 53 -21.59 1.15 7.42
C LYS A 53 -21.93 -0.30 7.23
N SER A 54 -21.14 -1.06 6.46
CA SER A 54 -21.40 -2.50 6.26
C SER A 54 -20.78 -3.38 7.35
N GLY A 55 -19.91 -2.82 8.18
CA GLY A 55 -19.25 -3.56 9.25
C GLY A 55 -18.12 -4.46 8.75
N ASN A 56 -17.63 -4.26 7.53
CA ASN A 56 -16.72 -5.19 6.85
C ASN A 56 -15.34 -4.60 6.60
N ALA A 57 -14.33 -5.47 6.71
CA ALA A 57 -13.02 -5.23 6.14
C ALA A 57 -13.04 -5.53 4.64
N ILE A 58 -12.50 -4.63 3.82
CA ILE A 58 -12.64 -4.72 2.37
C ILE A 58 -11.28 -4.94 1.71
N CYS A 59 -10.29 -4.14 2.11
CA CYS A 59 -8.98 -4.08 1.48
C CYS A 59 -7.87 -3.83 2.51
N THR A 60 -6.67 -3.63 2.00
CA THR A 60 -5.47 -3.26 2.73
C THR A 60 -4.95 -1.92 2.22
N ALA A 61 -4.33 -1.12 3.08
CA ALA A 61 -3.68 0.13 2.69
C ALA A 61 -2.33 0.31 3.39
N TRP A 62 -1.44 1.13 2.82
CA TRP A 62 -0.11 1.39 3.38
C TRP A 62 0.30 2.86 3.21
N LEU A 63 1.19 3.35 4.08
CA LEU A 63 1.63 4.76 4.06
C LEU A 63 2.82 4.96 3.12
N ALA A 64 2.67 5.89 2.16
CA ALA A 64 3.73 6.33 1.26
C ALA A 64 4.50 7.55 1.83
N PRO A 65 5.70 7.87 1.29
CA PRO A 65 6.57 8.91 1.86
C PRO A 65 6.00 10.34 1.79
N ASN A 66 4.97 10.55 0.97
CA ASN A 66 4.28 11.82 0.79
C ASN A 66 3.14 12.06 1.81
N GLY A 67 2.91 11.12 2.74
CA GLY A 67 1.83 11.18 3.74
C GLY A 67 0.46 10.70 3.25
N TYR A 68 0.38 10.21 2.02
CA TYR A 68 -0.83 9.59 1.49
C TYR A 68 -0.80 8.08 1.74
N PHE A 69 -1.98 7.53 2.01
CA PHE A 69 -2.20 6.10 2.01
C PHE A 69 -2.44 5.61 0.60
N VAL A 70 -1.96 4.41 0.31
CA VAL A 70 -2.13 3.71 -0.97
C VAL A 70 -2.99 2.48 -0.75
N THR A 71 -3.94 2.23 -1.65
CA THR A 71 -4.67 0.95 -1.79
C THR A 71 -4.89 0.65 -3.28
N ALA A 72 -5.63 -0.42 -3.61
CA ALA A 72 -6.03 -0.69 -4.99
C ALA A 72 -7.20 0.21 -5.39
N GLY A 73 -7.23 0.64 -6.65
CA GLY A 73 -8.27 1.51 -7.19
C GLY A 73 -9.66 0.91 -7.06
N HIS A 74 -9.81 -0.39 -7.33
CA HIS A 74 -11.11 -1.07 -7.23
C HIS A 74 -11.67 -1.09 -5.80
N CYS A 75 -10.85 -0.88 -4.77
CA CYS A 75 -11.32 -0.74 -3.39
C CYS A 75 -12.11 0.56 -3.17
N THR A 76 -11.97 1.54 -4.05
CA THR A 76 -12.64 2.85 -3.99
C THR A 76 -13.81 2.98 -4.97
N ALA A 77 -14.04 1.98 -5.82
CA ALA A 77 -14.98 2.04 -6.93
C ALA A 77 -16.07 0.97 -6.85
N GLY A 78 -17.18 1.21 -7.57
CA GLY A 78 -18.28 0.25 -7.69
C GLY A 78 -19.04 0.04 -6.38
N PHE A 79 -19.14 -1.22 -5.94
CA PHE A 79 -19.86 -1.61 -4.73
C PHE A 79 -19.03 -1.48 -3.44
N TYR A 80 -17.74 -1.16 -3.56
CA TYR A 80 -16.87 -0.97 -2.40
C TYR A 80 -16.89 0.49 -1.97
N THR A 81 -17.34 0.71 -0.74
CA THR A 81 -17.21 1.98 -0.03
C THR A 81 -16.41 1.73 1.23
N PHE A 82 -15.50 2.62 1.59
CA PHE A 82 -14.84 2.58 2.90
C PHE A 82 -14.72 4.00 3.46
N ASP A 83 -14.67 4.11 4.78
CA ASP A 83 -14.58 5.39 5.46
C ASP A 83 -13.59 5.37 6.62
N GLU A 84 -12.90 4.24 6.84
CA GLU A 84 -12.03 4.04 7.99
C GLU A 84 -10.78 3.23 7.65
N LEU A 85 -9.63 3.68 8.16
CA LEU A 85 -8.41 2.88 8.27
C LEU A 85 -8.20 2.42 9.71
N GLN A 86 -7.81 1.16 9.85
CA GLN A 86 -7.62 0.53 11.15
C GLN A 86 -6.19 0.01 11.28
N PHE A 87 -5.50 0.42 12.34
CA PHE A 87 -4.18 -0.05 12.74
C PHE A 87 -4.27 -0.90 14.00
N HIS A 88 -3.16 -1.54 14.39
CA HIS A 88 -3.07 -2.42 15.57
C HIS A 88 -4.27 -3.38 15.66
N VAL A 89 -4.65 -3.91 14.49
CA VAL A 89 -5.83 -4.73 14.34
C VAL A 89 -5.64 -6.02 15.12
N PRO A 90 -6.48 -6.30 16.13
CA PRO A 90 -6.34 -7.52 16.91
C PRO A 90 -6.66 -8.74 16.04
N PRO A 91 -6.13 -9.91 16.41
CA PRO A 91 -6.57 -11.18 15.87
C PRO A 91 -8.10 -11.29 15.81
N SER A 92 -8.63 -11.72 14.66
CA SER A 92 -10.07 -12.05 14.55
C SER A 92 -10.40 -13.28 15.40
N SER A 93 -11.68 -13.51 15.71
CA SER A 93 -12.06 -14.75 16.41
C SER A 93 -12.13 -15.93 15.44
N CYS A 94 -12.11 -17.13 16.01
CA CYS A 94 -12.11 -18.41 15.30
C CYS A 94 -13.40 -18.73 14.55
N ASP A 95 -14.43 -17.89 14.67
CA ASP A 95 -15.68 -17.95 13.90
C ASP A 95 -15.71 -16.94 12.72
N GLY A 96 -14.60 -16.26 12.47
CA GLY A 96 -14.47 -15.25 11.41
C GLY A 96 -15.06 -13.89 11.76
N TYR A 97 -15.51 -13.68 13.01
CA TYR A 97 -15.99 -12.37 13.45
C TYR A 97 -14.84 -11.36 13.50
N ILE A 98 -15.09 -10.21 12.89
CA ILE A 98 -14.11 -9.12 12.80
C ILE A 98 -14.04 -8.41 14.15
N LYS A 99 -12.89 -8.55 14.82
CA LYS A 99 -12.58 -7.76 16.00
C LYS A 99 -12.08 -6.38 15.57
N LEU A 100 -12.72 -5.34 16.08
CA LEU A 100 -12.29 -3.96 15.88
C LEU A 100 -11.11 -3.63 16.81
N PRO A 101 -10.12 -2.83 16.37
CA PRO A 101 -9.12 -2.30 17.26
C PRO A 101 -9.70 -1.21 18.17
N ALA A 102 -8.89 -0.73 19.11
CA ALA A 102 -9.28 0.37 20.00
C ALA A 102 -9.58 1.64 19.19
N ALA A 103 -10.44 2.52 19.74
CA ALA A 103 -10.88 3.73 19.02
C ALA A 103 -9.73 4.64 18.57
N LYS A 104 -8.64 4.69 19.34
CA LYS A 104 -7.42 5.45 19.02
C LYS A 104 -6.68 4.95 17.78
N ASP A 105 -6.93 3.71 17.38
CA ASP A 105 -6.27 3.04 16.25
C ASP A 105 -7.19 2.98 15.00
N ARG A 106 -8.29 3.75 15.01
CA ARG A 106 -9.27 3.85 13.94
C ARG A 106 -9.35 5.28 13.44
N PHE A 107 -9.11 5.48 12.15
CA PHE A 107 -8.96 6.80 11.57
C PHE A 107 -9.94 6.98 10.42
N LYS A 108 -10.66 8.11 10.42
CA LYS A 108 -11.58 8.43 9.35
C LYS A 108 -10.84 8.89 8.10
N VAL A 109 -11.22 8.31 6.98
CA VAL A 109 -10.71 8.68 5.66
C VAL A 109 -11.27 10.03 5.25
N ASP A 110 -10.43 10.87 4.68
CA ASP A 110 -10.85 12.07 3.98
C ASP A 110 -11.32 11.67 2.57
N LEU A 111 -12.63 11.43 2.44
CA LEU A 111 -13.21 10.91 1.20
C LEU A 111 -12.99 11.85 0.01
N ASP A 112 -12.90 13.16 0.24
CA ASP A 112 -12.66 14.16 -0.82
C ASP A 112 -11.20 14.16 -1.30
N SER A 113 -10.29 13.53 -0.56
CA SER A 113 -8.88 13.39 -0.93
C SER A 113 -8.60 12.18 -1.82
N ILE A 114 -9.57 11.28 -2.02
CA ILE A 114 -9.38 10.05 -2.78
C ILE A 114 -9.10 10.40 -4.24
N ARG A 115 -7.94 9.96 -4.73
CA ARG A 115 -7.58 9.95 -6.15
C ARG A 115 -7.31 8.51 -6.54
N PHE A 116 -7.91 8.04 -7.62
CA PHE A 116 -7.77 6.65 -8.02
C PHE A 116 -7.80 6.51 -9.54
N ASN A 117 -7.28 5.39 -10.02
CA ASN A 117 -7.55 4.91 -11.37
C ASN A 117 -7.81 3.40 -11.35
N VAL A 118 -8.78 2.98 -12.16
CA VAL A 118 -9.12 1.57 -12.41
C VAL A 118 -9.23 1.41 -13.91
N ASP A 119 -8.11 1.02 -14.51
CA ASP A 119 -7.97 0.73 -15.92
C ASP A 119 -7.14 -0.54 -16.07
N LEU A 120 -7.83 -1.67 -16.06
CA LEU A 120 -7.18 -2.99 -16.06
C LEU A 120 -6.46 -3.27 -17.38
N GLU A 121 -6.88 -2.64 -18.48
CA GLU A 121 -6.25 -2.77 -19.80
C GLU A 121 -4.87 -2.07 -19.80
N ASN A 122 -4.78 -0.89 -19.18
CA ASN A 122 -3.53 -0.16 -19.00
C ASN A 122 -2.77 -0.53 -17.71
N SER A 123 -3.17 -1.63 -17.07
CA SER A 123 -2.54 -2.15 -15.85
C SER A 123 -2.54 -1.17 -14.67
N GLU A 124 -3.52 -0.28 -14.63
CA GLU A 124 -3.73 0.67 -13.55
C GLU A 124 -4.84 0.17 -12.62
N ASP A 125 -4.49 -0.07 -11.37
CA ASP A 125 -5.45 -0.31 -10.31
C ASP A 125 -4.84 0.19 -9.01
N TRP A 126 -5.01 1.48 -8.75
CA TRP A 126 -4.39 2.17 -7.63
C TRP A 126 -5.31 3.27 -7.11
N ALA A 127 -5.22 3.53 -5.82
CA ALA A 127 -5.85 4.67 -5.17
C ALA A 127 -4.91 5.25 -4.12
N ILE A 128 -4.93 6.58 -4.00
CA ILE A 128 -4.27 7.31 -2.93
C ILE A 128 -5.27 8.21 -2.20
N PHE A 129 -5.10 8.36 -0.89
CA PHE A 129 -6.00 9.17 -0.07
C PHE A 129 -5.35 9.59 1.25
N ARG A 130 -6.01 10.48 1.98
CA ARG A 130 -5.60 10.98 3.30
C ARG A 130 -6.59 10.58 4.38
N LEU A 131 -6.16 10.76 5.61
CA LEU A 131 -7.02 10.72 6.79
C LEU A 131 -7.46 12.15 7.14
N ARG A 132 -8.67 12.31 7.68
CA ARG A 132 -9.18 13.64 8.10
C ARG A 132 -8.33 14.28 9.19
N ASN A 133 -7.78 13.45 10.08
CA ASN A 133 -6.90 13.87 11.18
C ASN A 133 -5.63 13.01 11.16
N ASP A 134 -4.60 13.47 10.46
CA ASP A 134 -3.29 12.81 10.33
C ASP A 134 -2.31 13.12 11.47
N ALA A 135 -2.59 14.15 12.28
CA ALA A 135 -1.78 14.52 13.45
C ALA A 135 -1.64 13.41 14.51
N ALA A 136 -2.49 12.38 14.46
CA ALA A 136 -2.54 11.28 15.43
C ALA A 136 -2.11 9.93 14.86
N LEU A 137 -1.38 9.89 13.73
CA LEU A 137 -0.87 8.64 13.17
C LEU A 137 -0.12 7.81 14.23
N PRO A 138 -0.26 6.46 14.23
CA PRO A 138 0.46 5.57 15.13
C PRO A 138 1.95 5.90 15.27
N GLU A 139 2.48 5.70 16.48
CA GLU A 139 3.87 6.02 16.83
C GLU A 139 4.89 5.38 15.87
N LEU A 140 4.60 4.19 15.35
CA LEU A 140 5.45 3.51 14.36
C LEU A 140 5.79 4.40 13.15
N PHE A 141 4.85 5.22 12.68
CA PHE A 141 5.07 6.13 11.55
C PHE A 141 5.96 7.31 11.94
N ARG A 142 5.85 7.77 13.19
CA ARG A 142 6.71 8.82 13.74
C ARG A 142 8.16 8.35 13.86
N ASN A 143 8.36 7.06 14.08
CA ASN A 143 9.68 6.42 14.16
C ASN A 143 10.22 5.97 12.79
N GLY A 144 9.64 6.44 11.68
CA GLY A 144 10.17 6.19 10.33
C GLY A 144 9.76 4.86 9.71
N HIS A 145 8.80 4.13 10.28
CA HIS A 145 8.23 2.93 9.68
C HIS A 145 7.17 3.32 8.65
N PHE A 146 7.54 3.33 7.37
CA PHE A 146 6.66 3.54 6.22
C PHE A 146 7.29 2.86 4.99
N PHE A 147 6.56 2.78 3.88
CA PHE A 147 7.08 2.20 2.65
C PHE A 147 7.67 3.28 1.76
N ARG A 148 8.95 3.14 1.42
CA ARG A 148 9.62 3.96 0.40
C ARG A 148 9.25 3.47 -0.99
N ILE A 149 9.26 4.36 -1.96
CA ILE A 149 8.97 4.01 -3.35
C ILE A 149 10.26 3.51 -3.99
N SER A 150 10.29 2.25 -4.42
CA SER A 150 11.43 1.72 -5.17
C SER A 150 11.55 2.39 -6.53
N ASN A 151 12.78 2.68 -6.97
CA ASN A 151 13.12 3.04 -8.35
C ASN A 151 13.70 1.89 -9.16
N ARG A 152 13.66 0.66 -8.65
CA ARG A 152 14.15 -0.53 -9.33
C ARG A 152 13.04 -1.22 -10.11
N THR A 153 13.47 -1.92 -11.15
CA THR A 153 12.67 -2.91 -11.87
C THR A 153 13.35 -4.26 -11.72
N VAL A 154 12.56 -5.33 -11.55
CA VAL A 154 13.07 -6.70 -11.42
C VAL A 154 12.86 -7.43 -12.74
N SER A 155 13.92 -8.05 -13.28
CA SER A 155 13.87 -8.74 -14.57
C SER A 155 13.14 -10.08 -14.47
N ARG A 156 12.39 -10.45 -15.51
CA ARG A 156 11.80 -11.80 -15.62
C ARG A 156 12.85 -12.91 -15.67
N SER A 157 14.04 -12.63 -16.21
CA SER A 157 15.13 -13.61 -16.29
C SER A 157 15.86 -13.82 -14.96
N ASN A 158 15.62 -12.96 -13.98
CA ASN A 158 16.20 -13.02 -12.65
C ASN A 158 15.16 -12.49 -11.65
N PRO A 159 14.09 -13.26 -11.39
CA PRO A 159 13.05 -12.86 -10.45
C PRO A 159 13.63 -12.71 -9.04
N GLU A 160 13.03 -11.85 -8.25
CA GLU A 160 13.45 -11.61 -6.86
C GLU A 160 12.30 -11.96 -5.91
N GLU A 161 12.64 -12.31 -4.67
CA GLU A 161 11.62 -12.54 -3.63
C GLU A 161 10.97 -11.21 -3.22
N PHE A 162 9.65 -11.24 -3.10
CA PHE A 162 8.83 -10.16 -2.57
C PHE A 162 8.00 -10.64 -1.38
N LEU A 163 7.74 -9.69 -0.48
CA LEU A 163 6.79 -9.83 0.60
C LEU A 163 5.48 -9.14 0.23
N ASN A 164 4.36 -9.75 0.60
CA ASN A 164 3.03 -9.15 0.53
C ASN A 164 2.41 -9.22 1.93
N VAL A 165 2.08 -8.08 2.52
CA VAL A 165 1.49 -8.04 3.88
C VAL A 165 0.16 -7.31 3.86
N GLY A 166 -0.86 -7.91 4.46
CA GLY A 166 -2.20 -7.31 4.50
C GLY A 166 -3.23 -8.11 5.26
N PHE A 167 -4.48 -7.73 5.05
CA PHE A 167 -5.65 -8.23 5.77
C PHE A 167 -6.55 -9.11 4.90
N GLY A 168 -5.93 -9.86 3.98
CA GLY A 168 -6.59 -10.91 3.21
C GLY A 168 -7.25 -11.94 4.13
N VAL A 169 -8.43 -12.39 3.72
CA VAL A 169 -9.20 -13.41 4.44
C VAL A 169 -8.41 -14.72 4.47
N GLU A 170 -8.23 -15.30 5.64
CA GLU A 170 -7.67 -16.65 5.81
C GLU A 170 -8.80 -17.67 5.68
N MET A 171 -8.69 -18.59 4.73
CA MET A 171 -9.71 -19.60 4.48
C MET A 171 -9.30 -20.99 4.97
N ARG A 172 -8.02 -21.19 5.32
CA ARG A 172 -7.58 -22.42 5.99
C ARG A 172 -8.28 -22.54 7.33
N SER A 173 -8.61 -23.77 7.69
CA SER A 173 -8.95 -24.12 9.06
C SER A 173 -7.66 -24.51 9.77
N PHE A 174 -7.35 -23.87 10.90
CA PHE A 174 -6.21 -24.21 11.75
C PHE A 174 -6.69 -24.31 13.20
N ASP A 175 -6.20 -25.29 13.95
CA ASP A 175 -6.45 -25.46 15.40
C ASP A 175 -7.91 -25.27 15.87
N GLY A 176 -8.88 -25.76 15.09
CA GLY A 176 -10.31 -25.65 15.42
C GLY A 176 -10.95 -24.29 15.08
N CYS A 177 -10.21 -23.36 14.49
CA CYS A 177 -10.72 -22.10 13.97
C CYS A 177 -11.24 -22.26 12.54
N LYS A 178 -12.46 -21.76 12.30
CA LYS A 178 -13.12 -21.78 10.98
C LYS A 178 -12.45 -20.81 10.02
N SER A 179 -12.69 -21.07 8.74
CA SER A 179 -12.43 -20.16 7.62
C SER A 179 -12.99 -18.76 7.89
N ARG A 180 -12.25 -17.75 7.41
CA ARG A 180 -12.48 -16.29 7.46
C ARG A 180 -11.76 -15.50 8.56
N TYR A 181 -10.58 -15.94 8.98
CA TYR A 181 -9.75 -15.18 9.91
C TYR A 181 -9.14 -13.94 9.21
N ARG A 182 -9.29 -12.74 9.78
CA ARG A 182 -8.92 -11.45 9.16
C ARG A 182 -7.86 -10.68 9.94
N THR A 183 -6.82 -11.40 10.32
CA THR A 183 -5.61 -10.88 10.96
C THR A 183 -4.61 -10.45 9.90
N MET A 184 -3.63 -9.63 10.26
CA MET A 184 -2.54 -9.30 9.37
C MET A 184 -1.72 -10.56 9.07
N LEU A 185 -1.61 -10.91 7.79
CA LEU A 185 -0.83 -12.04 7.30
C LEU A 185 0.20 -11.55 6.29
N MET A 186 1.33 -12.25 6.23
CA MET A 186 2.37 -12.05 5.24
C MET A 186 2.53 -13.27 4.36
N GLY A 187 2.44 -13.08 3.05
CA GLY A 187 2.87 -14.05 2.03
C GLY A 187 4.23 -13.67 1.46
N LYS A 188 4.94 -14.67 0.94
CA LYS A 188 6.24 -14.51 0.28
C LYS A 188 6.23 -15.23 -1.05
N GLY A 189 6.92 -14.69 -2.04
CA GLY A 189 7.11 -15.39 -3.30
C GLY A 189 7.90 -14.56 -4.29
N GLU A 190 8.43 -15.24 -5.30
CA GLU A 190 9.16 -14.59 -6.38
C GLU A 190 8.26 -13.62 -7.17
N GLY A 191 8.87 -12.64 -7.81
CA GLY A 191 8.18 -11.76 -8.72
C GLY A 191 9.13 -11.04 -9.66
N TYR A 192 8.54 -10.42 -10.67
CA TYR A 192 9.26 -9.63 -11.66
C TYR A 192 8.37 -8.51 -12.21
N SER A 193 9.02 -7.49 -12.75
CA SER A 193 8.36 -6.35 -13.37
C SER A 193 8.00 -6.64 -14.82
N THR A 194 6.86 -6.11 -15.23
CA THR A 194 6.44 -5.94 -16.62
C THR A 194 6.22 -4.45 -16.89
N ASP A 195 5.76 -4.11 -18.10
CA ASP A 195 5.36 -2.74 -18.40
C ASP A 195 4.06 -2.42 -17.62
N GLY A 196 4.12 -1.41 -16.75
CA GLY A 196 2.98 -0.96 -15.93
C GLY A 196 2.62 -1.80 -14.69
N TYR A 197 2.97 -3.09 -14.61
CA TYR A 197 2.62 -3.96 -13.48
C TYR A 197 3.79 -4.84 -12.99
N LEU A 198 3.52 -5.61 -11.94
CA LEU A 198 4.37 -6.70 -11.47
C LEU A 198 3.58 -8.00 -11.48
N ILE A 199 4.28 -9.08 -11.85
CA ILE A 199 3.84 -10.45 -11.63
C ILE A 199 4.51 -10.95 -10.36
N HIS A 200 3.75 -11.57 -9.45
CA HIS A 200 4.30 -12.19 -8.25
C HIS A 200 3.60 -13.49 -7.87
N PHE A 201 4.30 -14.31 -7.11
CA PHE A 201 3.85 -15.60 -6.60
C PHE A 201 3.64 -15.60 -5.09
N ALA A 202 3.77 -14.45 -4.43
CA ALA A 202 3.39 -14.33 -3.02
C ALA A 202 1.91 -14.64 -2.83
N ASP A 203 1.61 -15.53 -1.88
CA ASP A 203 0.26 -15.96 -1.54
C ASP A 203 -0.60 -14.78 -1.09
N THR A 204 -1.80 -14.69 -1.67
CA THR A 204 -2.77 -13.65 -1.30
C THR A 204 -4.19 -14.19 -1.25
N HIS A 205 -5.10 -13.40 -0.70
CA HIS A 205 -6.52 -13.72 -0.68
C HIS A 205 -7.35 -12.43 -0.75
N MET A 206 -8.65 -12.55 -1.04
CA MET A 206 -9.58 -11.42 -1.01
C MET A 206 -9.39 -10.61 0.28
N GLY A 207 -9.22 -9.29 0.17
CA GLY A 207 -8.82 -8.40 1.26
C GLY A 207 -7.36 -7.95 1.22
N ASN A 208 -6.48 -8.67 0.51
CA ASN A 208 -5.11 -8.22 0.21
C ASN A 208 -5.05 -7.20 -0.91
N SER A 209 -6.17 -6.90 -1.59
CA SER A 209 -6.24 -5.77 -2.51
C SER A 209 -5.74 -4.51 -1.81
N GLY A 210 -4.76 -3.85 -2.41
CA GLY A 210 -4.06 -2.70 -1.87
C GLY A 210 -2.80 -3.00 -1.06
N SER A 211 -2.55 -4.26 -0.65
CA SER A 211 -1.35 -4.64 0.10
C SER A 211 -0.07 -4.23 -0.64
N PRO A 212 0.97 -3.72 0.04
CA PRO A 212 2.24 -3.45 -0.61
C PRO A 212 2.90 -4.76 -1.04
N LEU A 213 3.44 -4.78 -2.26
CA LEU A 213 4.43 -5.75 -2.70
C LEU A 213 5.81 -5.09 -2.51
N PHE A 214 6.64 -5.62 -1.62
CA PHE A 214 7.82 -4.91 -1.16
C PHE A 214 9.01 -5.84 -0.87
N GLN A 215 10.19 -5.24 -0.79
CA GLN A 215 11.39 -5.87 -0.24
C GLN A 215 11.80 -5.17 1.05
N LYS A 216 12.40 -5.93 1.97
CA LYS A 216 12.99 -5.43 3.21
C LYS A 216 14.52 -5.48 3.10
N LEU A 217 15.16 -4.32 2.99
CA LEU A 217 16.62 -4.19 2.88
C LEU A 217 17.15 -3.46 4.10
N ASN A 218 17.92 -4.14 4.96
CA ASN A 218 18.47 -3.56 6.19
C ASN A 218 17.42 -2.82 7.04
N GLU A 219 16.29 -3.48 7.31
CA GLU A 219 15.12 -2.92 8.01
C GLU A 219 14.33 -1.83 7.26
N ILE A 220 14.72 -1.47 6.03
CA ILE A 220 14.04 -0.47 5.22
C ILE A 220 13.05 -1.15 4.26
N LEU A 221 11.81 -0.67 4.24
CA LEU A 221 10.74 -1.20 3.39
C LEU A 221 10.68 -0.41 2.07
N TYR A 222 10.94 -1.09 0.95
CA TYR A 222 10.80 -0.52 -0.40
C TYR A 222 9.64 -1.20 -1.12
N ALA A 223 8.56 -0.44 -1.34
CA ALA A 223 7.42 -0.88 -2.13
C ALA A 223 7.74 -0.81 -3.61
N TYR A 224 7.47 -1.91 -4.30
CA TYR A 224 7.56 -2.04 -5.75
C TYR A 224 6.18 -1.93 -6.41
N GLY A 225 5.11 -2.27 -5.69
CA GLY A 225 3.75 -2.16 -6.19
C GLY A 225 2.69 -2.25 -5.11
N THR A 226 1.44 -2.09 -5.52
CA THR A 226 0.25 -2.37 -4.70
C THR A 226 -0.51 -3.53 -5.32
N HIS A 227 -0.76 -4.58 -4.55
CA HIS A 227 -1.45 -5.77 -5.01
C HIS A 227 -2.87 -5.42 -5.45
N ARG A 228 -3.28 -5.89 -6.62
CA ARG A 228 -4.58 -5.57 -7.19
C ARG A 228 -5.49 -6.78 -7.40
N GLY A 229 -4.92 -7.99 -7.37
CA GLY A 229 -5.67 -9.24 -7.52
C GLY A 229 -4.90 -10.25 -8.34
N GLY A 230 -5.62 -11.21 -8.92
CA GLY A 230 -5.06 -12.24 -9.77
C GLY A 230 -5.51 -13.65 -9.40
N GLY A 231 -4.83 -14.62 -9.98
CA GLY A 231 -5.22 -16.03 -9.94
C GLY A 231 -4.03 -16.94 -10.20
N CYS A 232 -2.97 -16.76 -9.41
CA CYS A 232 -1.64 -17.35 -9.51
C CYS A 232 -1.14 -17.57 -10.97
N PRO A 233 -0.31 -16.67 -11.51
CA PRO A 233 0.35 -15.57 -10.81
C PRO A 233 -0.61 -14.48 -10.32
N ASN A 234 -0.20 -13.83 -9.24
CA ASN A 234 -0.84 -12.62 -8.73
C ASN A 234 -0.24 -11.38 -9.42
N VAL A 235 -0.99 -10.28 -9.38
CA VAL A 235 -0.65 -9.04 -10.07
C VAL A 235 -0.68 -7.86 -9.09
N ALA A 236 0.31 -6.98 -9.22
CA ALA A 236 0.37 -5.70 -8.53
C ALA A 236 0.53 -4.56 -9.53
N THR A 237 -0.13 -3.41 -9.27
CA THR A 237 0.16 -2.17 -9.98
C THR A 237 1.54 -1.69 -9.55
N LYS A 238 2.47 -1.51 -10.49
CA LYS A 238 3.85 -1.11 -10.20
C LYS A 238 3.89 0.36 -9.76
N VAL A 239 4.65 0.70 -8.71
CA VAL A 239 4.80 2.10 -8.25
C VAL A 239 5.45 3.01 -9.29
N LEU A 240 6.15 2.42 -10.26
CA LEU A 240 6.74 3.10 -11.42
C LEU A 240 5.81 3.12 -12.64
N ASN A 241 4.56 2.66 -12.52
CA ASN A 241 3.54 2.93 -13.52
C ASN A 241 3.39 4.46 -13.65
N PRO A 242 3.41 5.06 -14.85
CA PRO A 242 3.43 6.51 -15.02
C PRO A 242 2.30 7.25 -14.29
N GLY A 243 1.05 6.81 -14.44
CA GLY A 243 -0.11 7.45 -13.81
C GLY A 243 -0.05 7.35 -12.28
N PHE A 244 0.35 6.18 -11.78
CA PHE A 244 0.50 5.97 -10.33
C PHE A 244 1.66 6.78 -9.73
N LEU A 245 2.83 6.79 -10.38
CA LEU A 245 4.00 7.55 -9.92
C LEU A 245 3.74 9.06 -9.96
N GLU A 246 3.06 9.56 -10.99
CA GLU A 246 2.64 10.95 -11.09
C GLU A 246 1.69 11.30 -9.93
N ALA A 247 0.66 10.48 -9.70
CA ALA A 247 -0.28 10.69 -8.60
C ALA A 247 0.42 10.74 -7.24
N LEU A 248 1.36 9.83 -6.98
CA LEU A 248 2.20 9.85 -5.77
C LEU A 248 3.05 11.11 -5.68
N SER A 249 3.69 11.52 -6.78
CA SER A 249 4.59 12.67 -6.81
C SER A 249 3.86 14.00 -6.58
N ASP A 250 2.67 14.14 -7.16
CA ASP A 250 1.88 15.38 -7.18
C ASP A 250 0.85 15.47 -6.05
N ALA A 251 0.66 14.42 -5.24
CA ALA A 251 -0.30 14.42 -4.15
C ALA A 251 -0.10 15.60 -3.16
N PRO A 252 1.14 15.94 -2.76
CA PRO A 252 1.44 17.15 -1.98
C PRO A 252 1.23 18.49 -2.71
N GLY A 253 1.19 18.48 -4.03
CA GLY A 253 1.32 19.65 -4.91
C GLY A 253 2.41 19.45 -5.97
N LYS A 254 2.14 19.93 -7.18
CA LYS A 254 3.04 19.80 -8.34
C LYS A 254 4.42 20.40 -8.08
N GLY A 255 5.45 19.74 -8.62
CA GLY A 255 6.84 20.21 -8.50
C GLY A 255 7.45 19.99 -7.12
N SER A 256 6.89 19.07 -6.34
CA SER A 256 7.42 18.66 -5.05
C SER A 256 8.78 17.96 -5.18
N LEU A 257 9.69 18.27 -4.26
CA LEU A 257 10.91 17.51 -4.03
C LEU A 257 10.74 16.61 -2.79
N TYR A 258 11.51 15.53 -2.76
CA TYR A 258 11.48 14.52 -1.72
C TYR A 258 12.87 14.30 -1.14
N VAL A 259 12.93 14.28 0.18
CA VAL A 259 14.15 14.09 0.97
C VAL A 259 13.94 12.90 1.91
N ASP A 260 14.89 11.98 1.91
CA ASP A 260 14.90 10.81 2.79
C ASP A 260 16.34 10.47 3.13
N ALA A 261 16.67 10.40 4.43
CA ALA A 261 18.03 10.13 4.90
C ALA A 261 18.60 8.80 4.36
N ARG A 262 17.73 7.85 3.97
CA ARG A 262 18.13 6.58 3.35
C ARG A 262 18.41 6.70 1.85
N GLY A 263 17.81 7.69 1.17
CA GLY A 263 17.93 7.90 -0.27
C GLY A 263 17.15 6.90 -1.12
N PRO A 264 17.48 6.78 -2.42
CA PRO A 264 16.85 5.81 -3.31
C PRO A 264 17.22 4.36 -2.95
N ASP A 265 16.39 3.42 -3.40
CA ASP A 265 16.67 1.97 -3.39
C ASP A 265 17.95 1.66 -4.20
N SER A 266 18.10 2.27 -5.38
CA SER A 266 19.34 2.19 -6.16
C SER A 266 19.73 3.49 -6.87
N GLY A 267 21.00 3.60 -7.26
CA GLY A 267 21.50 4.71 -8.08
C GLY A 267 21.48 6.08 -7.38
N GLU A 268 21.44 7.13 -8.20
CA GLU A 268 21.60 8.52 -7.75
C GLU A 268 20.28 9.19 -7.33
N SER A 269 20.39 10.11 -6.37
CA SER A 269 19.27 10.96 -5.94
C SER A 269 18.89 12.01 -6.98
N THR A 270 17.60 12.06 -7.32
CA THR A 270 17.02 13.04 -8.26
C THR A 270 15.99 13.98 -7.60
N GLY A 271 15.73 13.80 -6.30
CA GLY A 271 14.74 14.57 -5.54
C GLY A 271 13.29 14.19 -5.86
N LYS A 272 13.08 13.13 -6.65
CA LYS A 272 11.75 12.55 -6.92
C LYS A 272 11.34 11.60 -5.80
N ILE A 273 10.06 11.27 -5.67
CA ILE A 273 9.58 10.38 -4.60
C ILE A 273 10.19 8.97 -4.65
N ASN A 274 10.50 8.46 -5.84
CA ASN A 274 11.19 7.18 -6.04
C ASN A 274 12.72 7.28 -5.99
N ALA A 275 13.26 8.50 -6.00
CA ALA A 275 14.70 8.72 -5.88
C ALA A 275 15.01 9.99 -5.07
N PRO A 276 14.68 10.00 -3.76
CA PRO A 276 14.76 11.18 -2.92
C PRO A 276 16.21 11.61 -2.69
N ASP A 277 16.41 12.89 -2.40
CA ASP A 277 17.71 13.39 -1.96
C ASP A 277 18.01 12.89 -0.54
N ARG A 278 19.26 12.47 -0.29
CA ARG A 278 19.73 12.09 1.06
C ARG A 278 19.96 13.31 1.98
N SER A 279 20.11 14.49 1.37
CA SER A 279 20.40 15.75 2.04
C SER A 279 19.29 16.75 1.74
N LEU A 280 18.79 17.37 2.79
CA LEU A 280 17.89 18.52 2.70
C LEU A 280 18.59 19.71 2.06
N SER A 281 19.88 19.94 2.34
CA SER A 281 20.67 21.00 1.71
C SER A 281 20.74 20.83 0.18
N ARG A 282 20.89 19.59 -0.33
CA ARG A 282 20.84 19.31 -1.78
C ARG A 282 19.47 19.66 -2.39
N SER A 283 18.39 19.29 -1.72
CA SER A 283 17.02 19.60 -2.16
C SER A 283 16.73 21.10 -2.10
N LEU A 284 17.21 21.81 -1.06
CA LEU A 284 17.12 23.26 -0.93
C LEU A 284 17.79 23.97 -2.11
N GLN A 285 18.97 23.52 -2.54
CA GLN A 285 19.66 24.09 -3.69
C GLN A 285 18.88 23.87 -4.99
N ARG A 286 18.39 22.64 -5.23
CA ARG A 286 17.64 22.26 -6.44
C ARG A 286 16.25 22.91 -6.53
N ALA A 287 15.62 23.19 -5.40
CA ALA A 287 14.25 23.68 -5.34
C ALA A 287 14.04 24.95 -6.18
N LYS A 288 12.96 25.00 -6.97
CA LYS A 288 12.55 26.24 -7.65
C LYS A 288 11.82 27.15 -6.65
N ASN A 289 11.68 28.43 -6.99
CA ASN A 289 10.86 29.34 -6.20
C ASN A 289 9.42 28.83 -6.12
N GLY A 290 8.84 28.80 -4.92
CA GLY A 290 7.52 28.25 -4.64
C GLY A 290 7.47 26.72 -4.46
N ALA A 291 8.60 26.01 -4.56
CA ALA A 291 8.60 24.56 -4.43
C ALA A 291 8.26 24.09 -3.01
N THR A 292 7.67 22.90 -2.93
CA THR A 292 7.47 22.16 -1.67
C THR A 292 8.53 21.06 -1.56
N ILE A 293 9.21 20.99 -0.43
CA ILE A 293 10.17 19.95 -0.08
C ILE A 293 9.51 19.08 1.00
N ASN A 294 9.27 17.82 0.67
CA ASN A 294 8.71 16.82 1.56
C ASN A 294 9.85 16.03 2.18
N VAL A 295 10.02 16.15 3.49
CA VAL A 295 11.09 15.50 4.25
C VAL A 295 10.49 14.31 4.98
N ALA A 296 10.95 13.10 4.66
CA ALA A 296 10.54 11.90 5.36
C ALA A 296 11.02 11.92 6.82
N PRO A 297 10.33 11.25 7.75
CA PRO A 297 10.80 11.16 9.13
C PRO A 297 12.20 10.58 9.24
N GLY A 298 13.01 11.14 10.13
CA GLY A 298 14.36 10.66 10.41
C GLY A 298 15.32 11.76 10.88
N ASP A 299 16.55 11.34 11.13
CA ASP A 299 17.65 12.22 11.53
C ASP A 299 18.56 12.48 10.33
N TYR A 300 18.77 13.76 10.04
CA TYR A 300 19.57 14.22 8.91
C TYR A 300 20.86 14.82 9.42
N SER A 301 21.99 14.42 8.83
CA SER A 301 23.29 15.03 9.08
C SER A 301 23.67 15.87 7.87
N GLU A 302 23.92 17.16 8.10
CA GLU A 302 24.31 18.11 7.07
C GLU A 302 25.65 18.73 7.45
N ASP A 303 26.57 18.85 6.49
CA ASP A 303 27.83 19.55 6.71
C ASP A 303 27.60 21.04 6.89
N THR A 304 26.73 21.61 6.05
CA THR A 304 26.28 22.99 6.13
C THR A 304 24.78 23.06 5.90
N PHE A 305 24.12 24.04 6.53
CA PHE A 305 22.69 24.27 6.35
C PHE A 305 22.45 25.76 6.11
N SER A 306 22.03 26.09 4.89
CA SER A 306 21.62 27.44 4.53
C SER A 306 20.28 27.40 3.80
N ILE A 307 19.36 28.28 4.22
CA ILE A 307 18.09 28.46 3.53
C ILE A 307 18.31 29.47 2.41
N PRO A 308 18.16 29.08 1.14
CA PRO A 308 18.36 29.99 0.01
C PRO A 308 17.30 31.10 0.01
N ALA A 309 17.66 32.26 -0.54
CA ALA A 309 16.77 33.42 -0.66
C ALA A 309 15.69 33.23 -1.75
N LYS A 310 14.81 32.24 -1.55
CA LYS A 310 13.64 31.93 -2.38
C LYS A 310 12.48 31.44 -1.50
N SER A 311 11.26 31.67 -1.94
CA SER A 311 10.07 31.18 -1.23
C SER A 311 10.01 29.66 -1.34
N LEU A 312 9.96 28.95 -0.22
CA LEU A 312 9.90 27.49 -0.15
C LEU A 312 8.92 27.07 0.94
N ARG A 313 8.30 25.89 0.76
CA ARG A 313 7.67 25.14 1.86
C ARG A 313 8.52 23.93 2.16
N ILE A 314 8.98 23.80 3.40
CA ILE A 314 9.57 22.55 3.91
C ILE A 314 8.53 21.95 4.85
N ARG A 315 8.20 20.67 4.66
CA ARG A 315 7.24 19.98 5.52
C ARG A 315 7.63 18.53 5.77
N ALA A 316 7.30 18.04 6.95
CA ALA A 316 7.19 16.62 7.23
C ALA A 316 5.74 16.20 6.94
N PRO A 317 5.46 15.38 5.91
CA PRO A 317 4.08 15.00 5.62
C PRO A 317 3.41 14.18 6.74
N PHE A 318 4.23 13.52 7.54
CA PHE A 318 3.88 12.83 8.78
C PHE A 318 5.13 12.75 9.65
N GLY A 319 4.96 12.46 10.95
CA GLY A 319 6.08 12.37 11.88
C GLY A 319 6.86 13.67 12.03
N GLY A 320 8.17 13.55 12.24
CA GLY A 320 9.07 14.69 12.34
C GLY A 320 10.47 14.32 11.86
N PHE A 321 11.28 15.33 11.58
CA PHE A 321 12.70 15.16 11.25
C PHE A 321 13.55 16.07 12.14
N SER A 322 14.78 15.64 12.38
CA SER A 322 15.80 16.45 13.03
C SER A 322 16.95 16.72 12.06
N ILE A 323 17.59 17.88 12.19
CA ILE A 323 18.79 18.22 11.42
C ILE A 323 19.92 18.42 12.42
N LYS A 324 20.98 17.67 12.24
CA LYS A 324 22.25 17.85 12.93
C LYS A 324 23.23 18.50 11.95
N ILE A 325 23.68 19.69 12.30
CA ILE A 325 24.75 20.38 11.57
C ILE A 325 26.08 19.92 12.16
N ALA A 326 26.96 19.36 11.33
CA ALA A 326 28.32 19.08 11.77
C ALA A 326 28.97 20.42 12.15
N LYS A 327 29.38 20.59 13.42
CA LYS A 327 30.19 21.76 13.79
C LYS A 327 31.47 21.69 12.97
N GLU A 328 31.73 22.71 12.15
CA GLU A 328 33.11 23.00 11.76
C GLU A 328 33.96 23.01 13.03
N GLY A 329 35.09 22.32 13.00
CA GLY A 329 36.05 22.36 14.08
C GLY A 329 36.35 23.82 14.39
N ILE A 330 35.91 24.29 15.55
CA ILE A 330 36.41 25.53 16.11
C ILE A 330 37.87 25.21 16.44
N GLU A 331 38.78 25.48 15.50
CA GLU A 331 40.17 25.75 15.86
C GLU A 331 40.08 26.93 16.82
N LYS A 332 40.26 26.63 18.12
CA LYS A 332 40.47 27.68 19.11
C LYS A 332 41.73 28.44 18.67
N PRO A 333 41.69 29.78 18.63
CA PRO A 333 42.86 30.58 18.33
C PRO A 333 43.99 30.35 19.33
#